data_AF-A0A183DMH6-F1
#
_entry.id   AF-A0A183DMH6-F1
#
_cell.length_a   1.000
_cell.length_b   1.000
_cell.length_c   1.000
_cell.angle_alpha   90.00
_cell.angle_beta   90.00
_cell.angle_gamma   90.00
#
_symmetry.space_group_name_H-M   'P 1'
#
loop_
_entity.id
_entity.type
_entity.pdbx_description
1 polymer ?
#
loop_
_entity_poly.entity_id
_entity_poly.type
_entity_poly.pdbx_seq_one_letter_code
_entity_poly.pdbx_strand_id
1 'polypeptide(L)'
;MNEESIETQNARHSYGILFALHWGGREPHKFIIARFLTAADKQLFDSWKRFLSKDFAPHGRTIAIRNDLIGLQYLSAQRAKDLSKCLQANGIYAIASDNRIGIGAPPRRRWFPAEDPYLQQLLTSPQP
;
A
#
# COMPACT_ATOMS: atom_id res chain seq x y z
N MET A 1 -36.46 -39.54 16.82
CA MET A 1 -35.50 -39.63 15.70
C MET A 1 -36.02 -38.62 14.71
N ASN A 2 -35.49 -37.38 14.76
CA ASN A 2 -36.11 -36.22 14.11
C ASN A 2 -35.20 -35.78 12.96
N GLU A 3 -35.60 -36.11 11.74
CA GLU A 3 -34.87 -35.83 10.50
C GLU A 3 -35.20 -34.46 9.89
N GLU A 4 -36.00 -33.62 10.55
CA GLU A 4 -36.46 -32.33 10.00
C GLU A 4 -35.63 -31.09 10.38
N SER A 5 -34.44 -31.24 10.98
CA SER A 5 -33.61 -30.08 11.39
C SER A 5 -32.30 -29.89 10.61
N ILE A 6 -32.05 -30.68 9.56
CA ILE A 6 -30.79 -30.60 8.79
C ILE A 6 -30.94 -29.77 7.50
N GLU A 7 -32.15 -29.64 6.95
CA GLU A 7 -32.34 -28.94 5.67
C GLU A 7 -32.35 -27.40 5.77
N THR A 8 -32.57 -26.83 6.95
CA THR A 8 -32.57 -25.36 7.14
C THR A 8 -31.20 -24.76 7.48
N GLN A 9 -30.15 -25.58 7.66
CA GLN A 9 -28.77 -25.07 7.86
C GLN A 9 -27.95 -24.98 6.56
N ASN A 10 -28.44 -25.49 5.43
CA ASN A 10 -27.69 -25.55 4.18
C ASN A 10 -27.90 -24.35 3.23
N ALA A 11 -28.64 -23.31 3.64
CA ALA A 11 -28.94 -22.14 2.80
C ALA A 11 -28.03 -20.91 3.03
N ARG A 12 -26.82 -21.07 3.60
CA ARG A 12 -25.88 -19.95 3.81
C ARG A 12 -24.46 -20.15 3.27
N HIS A 13 -24.26 -21.07 2.32
CA HIS A 13 -23.03 -21.12 1.54
C HIS A 13 -23.08 -20.08 0.40
N SER A 14 -22.98 -18.80 0.77
CA SER A 14 -22.50 -17.79 -0.17
C SER A 14 -21.00 -18.01 -0.31
N TYR A 15 -20.56 -18.53 -1.47
CA TYR A 15 -19.17 -18.74 -1.86
C TYR A 15 -18.40 -17.41 -1.99
N GLY A 16 -18.23 -16.67 -0.89
CA GLY A 16 -17.46 -15.44 -0.85
C GLY A 16 -16.13 -15.68 -0.15
N ILE A 17 -15.02 -15.70 -0.88
CA ILE A 17 -13.66 -15.82 -0.31
C ILE A 17 -13.30 -14.58 0.56
N LEU A 18 -14.04 -13.48 0.44
CA LEU A 18 -13.77 -12.18 1.04
C LEU A 18 -14.79 -11.83 2.14
N PHE A 19 -14.28 -11.44 3.30
CA PHE A 19 -15.05 -10.89 4.42
C PHE A 19 -15.33 -9.39 4.24
N ALA A 20 -14.35 -8.62 3.77
CA ALA A 20 -14.48 -7.18 3.59
C ALA A 20 -13.51 -6.61 2.56
N LEU A 21 -13.92 -5.50 1.93
CA LEU A 21 -13.12 -4.70 1.01
C LEU A 21 -13.15 -3.23 1.46
N HIS A 22 -11.98 -2.62 1.57
CA HIS A 22 -11.87 -1.19 1.93
C HIS A 22 -10.86 -0.49 1.04
N TRP A 23 -11.15 0.76 0.69
CA TRP A 23 -10.16 1.63 0.07
C TRP A 23 -9.16 2.11 1.12
N GLY A 24 -7.87 2.08 0.76
CA GLY A 24 -6.77 2.58 1.55
C GLY A 24 -5.85 3.47 0.73
N GLY A 25 -5.04 4.25 1.44
CA GLY A 25 -4.07 5.16 0.82
C GLY A 25 -4.66 6.49 0.33
N ARG A 26 -3.81 7.31 -0.27
CA ARG A 26 -4.13 8.59 -0.92
C ARG A 26 -3.44 8.61 -2.28
N GLU A 27 -3.96 9.39 -3.23
CA GLU A 27 -3.35 9.49 -4.55
C GLU A 27 -1.87 9.91 -4.45
N PRO A 28 -0.99 9.38 -5.32
CA PRO A 28 -1.28 8.42 -6.41
C PRO A 28 -1.39 6.94 -5.95
N HIS A 29 -1.20 6.66 -4.65
CA HIS A 29 -1.15 5.32 -4.07
C HIS A 29 -2.47 4.89 -3.43
N LYS A 30 -3.58 4.98 -4.17
CA LYS A 30 -4.84 4.36 -3.74
C LYS A 30 -4.76 2.85 -3.95
N PHE A 31 -5.15 2.08 -2.96
CA PHE A 31 -5.18 0.61 -3.01
C PHE A 31 -6.44 0.06 -2.36
N ILE A 32 -6.79 -1.18 -2.69
CA ILE A 32 -7.89 -1.91 -2.05
C ILE A 32 -7.28 -2.89 -1.05
N ILE A 33 -7.74 -2.83 0.20
CA ILE A 33 -7.44 -3.82 1.22
C ILE A 33 -8.53 -4.87 1.19
N ALA A 34 -8.13 -6.12 0.98
CA ALA A 34 -9.01 -7.28 1.01
C ALA A 34 -8.80 -8.09 2.29
N ARG A 35 -9.87 -8.27 3.06
CA ARG A 35 -9.89 -9.15 4.24
C ARG A 35 -10.58 -10.45 3.86
N PHE A 36 -9.90 -11.57 4.07
CA PHE A 36 -10.41 -12.91 3.82
C PHE A 36 -11.26 -13.40 5.00
N LEU A 37 -12.25 -14.25 4.74
CA LEU A 37 -13.07 -14.88 5.80
C LEU A 37 -12.22 -15.76 6.70
N THR A 38 -11.36 -16.59 6.10
CA THR A 38 -10.48 -17.49 6.84
C THR A 38 -9.03 -17.38 6.36
N ALA A 39 -8.11 -17.91 7.17
CA ALA A 39 -6.71 -18.05 6.77
C ALA A 39 -6.55 -19.02 5.59
N ALA A 40 -7.42 -20.04 5.49
CA ALA A 40 -7.43 -21.00 4.39
C ALA A 40 -7.83 -20.31 3.07
N ASP A 41 -8.81 -19.42 3.09
CA ASP A 41 -9.21 -18.61 1.93
C ASP A 41 -8.08 -17.71 1.42
N LYS A 42 -7.32 -17.11 2.36
CA LYS A 42 -6.12 -16.34 2.01
C LYS A 42 -5.05 -17.23 1.37
N GLN A 43 -4.80 -18.42 1.92
CA GLN A 43 -3.82 -19.35 1.35
C GLN A 43 -4.23 -19.84 -0.03
N LEU A 44 -5.52 -20.11 -0.24
CA LEU A 44 -6.09 -20.43 -1.54
C LEU A 44 -5.83 -19.27 -2.51
N PHE A 45 -6.20 -18.05 -2.16
CA PHE A 45 -5.92 -16.87 -2.99
C PHE A 45 -4.43 -16.69 -3.30
N ASP A 46 -3.55 -16.84 -2.30
CA ASP A 46 -2.10 -16.75 -2.48
C ASP A 46 -1.56 -17.84 -3.43
N SER A 47 -2.11 -19.05 -3.38
CA SER A 47 -1.73 -20.15 -4.28
C SER A 47 -2.17 -19.91 -5.73
N TRP A 48 -3.22 -19.12 -5.93
CA TRP A 48 -3.72 -18.71 -7.24
C TRP A 48 -3.06 -17.43 -7.76
N LYS A 49 -2.56 -16.57 -6.87
CA LYS A 49 -1.88 -15.31 -7.18
C LYS A 49 -0.70 -15.48 -8.15
N ARG A 50 0.02 -16.60 -8.09
CA ARG A 50 1.10 -16.92 -9.05
C ARG A 50 0.62 -17.08 -10.49
N PHE A 51 -0.63 -17.49 -10.69
CA PHE A 51 -1.27 -17.58 -12.01
C PHE A 51 -1.87 -16.25 -12.47
N LEU A 52 -2.07 -15.30 -11.56
CA LEU A 52 -2.42 -13.90 -11.88
C LEU A 52 -1.18 -13.07 -12.29
N SER A 53 -0.09 -13.73 -12.71
CA SER A 53 1.20 -13.07 -12.93
C SER A 53 1.25 -12.22 -14.21
N LYS A 54 1.90 -11.06 -14.02
CA LYS A 54 2.35 -10.01 -14.95
C LYS A 54 1.33 -9.34 -15.88
N ASP A 55 0.42 -10.09 -16.50
CA ASP A 55 -0.46 -9.56 -17.56
C ASP A 55 -1.94 -9.59 -17.18
N PHE A 56 -2.26 -9.88 -15.91
CA PHE A 56 -3.60 -9.69 -15.40
C PHE A 56 -3.89 -8.19 -15.30
N ALA A 57 -4.37 -7.64 -16.42
CA ALA A 57 -4.71 -6.26 -16.61
C ALA A 57 -6.24 -6.13 -16.78
N PRO A 58 -7.02 -6.27 -15.70
CA PRO A 58 -8.46 -6.02 -15.79
C PRO A 58 -8.67 -4.62 -16.36
N HIS A 59 -9.43 -4.53 -17.44
CA HIS A 59 -9.67 -3.28 -18.19
C HIS A 59 -8.39 -2.59 -18.70
N GLY A 60 -7.35 -3.38 -19.05
CA GLY A 60 -6.10 -2.87 -19.62
C GLY A 60 -5.17 -2.18 -18.61
N ARG A 61 -5.45 -2.28 -17.31
CA ARG A 61 -4.59 -1.72 -16.25
C ARG A 61 -3.95 -2.83 -15.43
N THR A 62 -2.63 -2.90 -15.45
CA THR A 62 -1.87 -3.83 -14.60
C THR A 62 -2.13 -3.53 -13.13
N ILE A 63 -2.56 -4.55 -12.38
CA ILE A 63 -2.74 -4.47 -10.93
C ILE A 63 -1.62 -5.20 -10.20
N ALA A 64 -1.14 -4.61 -9.10
CA ALA A 64 -0.13 -5.22 -8.25
C ALA A 64 -0.77 -5.73 -6.96
N ILE A 65 -0.86 -7.04 -6.78
CA ILE A 65 -1.36 -7.66 -5.55
C ILE A 65 -0.19 -7.83 -4.58
N ARG A 66 -0.24 -7.18 -3.41
CA ARG A 66 0.81 -7.22 -2.39
C ARG A 66 0.24 -7.75 -1.07
N ASN A 67 1.00 -8.60 -0.38
CA ASN A 67 0.52 -9.30 0.81
C ASN A 67 0.85 -8.57 2.12
N ASP A 68 1.63 -7.50 2.06
CA ASP A 68 2.16 -6.85 3.25
C ASP A 68 1.98 -5.33 3.19
N LEU A 69 0.96 -4.84 3.90
CA LEU A 69 0.72 -3.42 4.10
C LEU A 69 1.85 -2.77 4.92
N ILE A 70 2.40 -3.52 5.88
CA ILE A 70 3.49 -3.05 6.76
C ILE A 70 4.78 -2.96 5.96
N GLY A 71 5.07 -3.96 5.13
CA GLY A 71 6.20 -3.94 4.19
C GLY A 71 6.11 -2.79 3.18
N LEU A 72 4.92 -2.45 2.68
CA LEU A 72 4.69 -1.29 1.83
C LEU A 72 4.93 0.03 2.56
N GLN A 73 4.37 0.19 3.76
CA GLN A 73 4.59 1.37 4.60
C GLN A 73 6.06 1.51 4.98
N TYR A 74 6.71 0.41 5.37
CA TYR A 74 8.14 0.35 5.67
C TYR A 74 8.99 0.76 4.48
N LEU A 75 8.72 0.24 3.27
CA LEU A 75 9.44 0.63 2.07
C LEU A 75 9.23 2.11 1.71
N SER A 76 8.02 2.64 1.90
CA SER A 76 7.75 4.06 1.68
C SER A 76 8.47 4.94 2.72
N ALA A 77 8.54 4.49 3.97
CA ALA A 77 9.27 5.17 5.03
C ALA A 77 10.78 5.10 4.84
N GLN A 78 11.28 3.97 4.34
CA GLN A 78 12.68 3.79 4.00
C GLN A 78 13.08 4.72 2.84
N ARG A 79 12.26 4.80 1.78
CA ARG A 79 12.50 5.74 0.68
C ARG A 79 12.50 7.19 1.16
N ALA A 80 11.57 7.59 2.01
CA ALA A 80 11.54 8.94 2.56
C ALA A 80 12.81 9.24 3.37
N LYS A 81 13.29 8.28 4.17
CA LYS A 81 14.56 8.39 4.90
C LYS A 81 15.75 8.56 3.96
N ASP A 82 15.85 7.72 2.93
CA ASP A 82 16.97 7.76 1.99
C ASP A 82 16.98 9.09 1.22
N LEU A 83 15.82 9.54 0.75
CA LEU A 83 15.68 10.84 0.06
C LEU A 83 16.00 12.02 0.99
N SER A 84 15.61 11.95 2.28
CA SER A 84 15.97 13.01 3.24
C SER A 84 17.48 13.12 3.45
N LYS A 85 18.21 11.99 3.44
CA LYS A 85 19.68 11.98 3.51
C LYS A 85 20.32 12.59 2.27
N CYS A 86 19.80 12.28 1.08
CA CYS A 86 20.28 12.89 -0.17
C CYS A 86 20.08 14.42 -0.15
N LEU A 87 18.93 14.89 0.30
CA LEU A 87 18.65 16.32 0.43
C LEU A 87 19.58 17.00 1.46
N GLN A 88 19.82 16.35 2.60
CA GLN A 88 20.78 16.83 3.60
C GLN A 88 22.21 16.91 3.05
N ALA A 89 22.62 15.92 2.25
CA ALA A 89 23.94 15.93 1.59
C ALA A 89 24.08 17.11 0.60
N ASN A 90 22.97 17.57 0.02
CA ASN A 90 22.91 18.76 -0.83
C ASN A 90 22.73 20.08 -0.04
N GLY A 91 22.93 20.07 1.28
CA GLY A 91 22.84 21.26 2.14
C GLY A 91 21.41 21.67 2.52
N ILE A 92 20.40 20.85 2.20
CA ILE A 92 19.00 21.16 2.46
C ILE A 92 18.58 20.57 3.81
N TYR A 93 18.00 21.41 4.68
CA TYR A 93 17.35 20.94 5.91
C TYR A 93 16.13 20.08 5.57
N ALA A 94 16.29 18.76 5.55
CA ALA A 94 15.24 17.78 5.27
C ALA A 94 15.09 16.77 6.42
N ILE A 95 13.85 16.34 6.73
CA ILE A 95 13.55 15.28 7.71
C ILE A 95 12.48 14.35 7.15
N ALA A 96 12.67 13.05 7.28
CA ALA A 96 11.67 12.05 6.90
C ALA A 96 10.68 11.74 8.05
N SER A 97 9.40 11.54 7.71
CA SER A 97 8.37 10.98 8.59
C SER A 97 7.39 10.18 7.76
N ASP A 98 7.25 8.89 8.06
CA ASP A 98 6.46 7.95 7.25
C ASP A 98 6.79 8.10 5.76
N ASN A 99 5.79 8.33 4.91
CA ASN A 99 5.97 8.55 3.46
C ASN A 99 6.17 10.03 3.07
N ARG A 100 6.52 10.92 4.01
CA ARG A 100 6.66 12.36 3.78
C ARG A 100 8.04 12.89 4.15
N ILE A 101 8.40 14.00 3.53
CA ILE A 101 9.63 14.74 3.80
C ILE A 101 9.29 16.17 4.17
N GLY A 102 9.79 16.60 5.32
CA GLY A 102 9.71 17.97 5.80
C GLY A 102 10.94 18.75 5.37
N ILE A 103 10.76 19.83 4.62
CA ILE A 103 11.83 20.74 4.18
C ILE A 103 11.79 22.03 5.00
N GLY A 104 12.96 22.48 5.45
CA GLY A 104 13.18 23.69 6.23
C GLY A 104 13.34 23.45 7.74
N ALA A 105 13.97 24.42 8.41
CA ALA A 105 14.10 24.44 9.85
C ALA A 105 12.74 24.69 10.53
N PRO A 106 12.51 24.18 11.75
CA PRO A 106 11.36 24.60 12.55
C PRO A 106 11.38 26.13 12.76
N PRO A 107 10.22 26.82 12.83
CA PRO A 107 8.85 26.31 12.75
C PRO A 107 8.25 26.29 11.32
N ARG A 108 8.95 26.80 10.30
CA ARG A 108 8.41 27.01 8.94
C ARG A 108 8.49 25.77 8.03
N ARG A 109 8.62 24.58 8.62
CA ARG A 109 8.82 23.32 7.90
C ARG A 109 7.59 23.00 7.03
N ARG A 110 7.83 22.74 5.75
CA ARG A 110 6.79 22.31 4.80
C ARG A 110 6.92 20.82 4.52
N TRP A 111 5.79 20.11 4.55
CA TRP A 111 5.76 18.67 4.39
C TRP A 111 5.27 18.27 3.00
N PHE A 112 6.10 17.52 2.28
CA PHE A 112 5.86 17.03 0.94
C PHE A 112 5.73 15.50 0.95
N PRO A 113 4.93 14.89 0.06
CA PRO A 113 5.05 13.46 -0.24
C PRO A 113 6.47 13.12 -0.69
N ALA A 114 7.00 11.94 -0.35
CA ALA A 114 8.37 11.54 -0.74
C ALA A 114 8.57 11.42 -2.27
N GLU A 115 7.48 11.38 -3.05
CA GLU A 115 7.51 11.32 -4.51
C GLU A 115 7.21 12.67 -5.18
N ASP A 116 7.12 13.74 -4.39
CA ASP A 116 6.84 15.07 -4.92
C ASP A 116 7.95 15.53 -5.88
N PRO A 117 7.63 15.94 -7.12
CA PRO A 117 8.61 16.40 -8.09
C PRO A 117 9.48 17.57 -7.59
N TYR A 118 8.97 18.40 -6.69
CA TYR A 118 9.71 19.49 -6.05
C TYR A 118 10.96 18.96 -5.31
N LEU A 119 10.86 17.79 -4.67
CA LEU A 119 12.00 17.19 -3.97
C LEU A 119 13.11 16.75 -4.94
N GLN A 120 12.75 16.33 -6.15
CA GLN A 120 13.74 15.99 -7.19
C GLN A 120 14.43 17.24 -7.74
N GLN A 121 13.71 18.36 -7.89
CA GLN A 121 14.32 19.63 -8.29
C GLN A 121 15.35 20.13 -7.27
N LEU A 122 15.04 19.96 -5.98
CA LEU A 122 15.95 20.27 -4.88
C LEU A 122 17.21 19.38 -4.88
N LEU A 123 17.12 18.16 -5.42
CA LEU A 123 18.29 17.29 -5.57
C LEU A 123 19.19 17.69 -6.74
N THR A 124 18.62 18.26 -7.81
CA THR A 124 19.36 18.60 -9.03
C THR A 124 19.88 20.03 -9.05
N SER A 125 19.40 20.89 -8.14
CA SER A 125 19.84 22.28 -8.02
C SER A 125 20.57 22.46 -6.68
N PRO A 126 21.91 22.40 -6.65
CA PRO A 126 22.66 22.67 -5.43
C PRO A 126 22.32 24.08 -4.95
N GLN A 127 21.96 24.23 -3.67
CA GLN A 127 21.84 25.55 -3.07
C GLN A 127 23.26 26.11 -2.81
N PRO A 128 23.49 27.41 -3.09
CA PRO A 128 24.76 28.07 -2.84
C PRO A 128 25.11 28.17 -1.35
#